data_AF-E3N5I6-F1
#
_entry.id   AF-E3N5I6-F1
#
_cell.length_a   1.000
_cell.length_b   1.000
_cell.length_c   1.000
_cell.angle_alpha   90.00
_cell.angle_beta   90.00
_cell.angle_gamma   90.00
#
_symmetry.space_group_name_H-M   'P 1'
#
loop_
_entity.id
_entity.type
_entity.pdbx_description
1 polymer ?
#
loop_
_entity_poly.entity_id
_entity_poly.type
_entity_poly.pdbx_seq_one_letter_code
_entity_poly.pdbx_strand_id
1 'polypeptide(L)'
;MNYFLFFLLVTVTILSQGCIEVCECPDLLDQLKWPKKNETLYTEEAGCFRNITCQTHEWSWVRFNYNESEVPRPADTDEWGAAETIDTTKPAEPQKSIVNLFEFFGMICENNEWYITKYPYGFSYAQFNETGTYIFLMKNNNGELDGKKSKIWQFAW
;
A
#
# COMPACT_ATOMS: atom_id res chain seq x y z
N MET A 1 26.60 -35.57 37.36
CA MET A 1 25.45 -35.50 36.45
C MET A 1 25.28 -34.03 36.06
N ASN A 2 25.60 -33.71 34.81
CA ASN A 2 25.94 -32.34 34.37
C ASN A 2 24.66 -31.57 33.96
N TYR A 3 23.83 -31.21 34.94
CA TYR A 3 22.54 -30.54 34.73
C TYR A 3 22.65 -29.17 34.05
N PHE A 4 23.83 -28.52 34.14
CA PHE A 4 24.09 -27.21 33.54
C PHE A 4 24.06 -27.24 32.01
N LEU A 5 24.59 -28.31 31.40
CA LEU A 5 24.56 -28.52 29.95
C LEU A 5 23.14 -28.77 29.44
N PHE A 6 22.32 -29.45 30.24
CA PHE A 6 20.93 -29.72 29.89
C PHE A 6 20.07 -28.44 29.92
N PHE A 7 20.27 -27.58 30.93
CA PHE A 7 19.61 -26.27 30.99
C PHE A 7 20.04 -25.34 29.84
N LEU A 8 21.33 -25.29 29.50
CA LEU A 8 21.83 -24.52 28.36
C LEU A 8 21.21 -25.00 27.03
N LEU A 9 21.16 -26.31 26.79
CA LEU A 9 20.52 -26.86 25.58
C LEU A 9 19.03 -26.52 25.50
N VAL A 10 18.30 -26.64 26.62
CA VAL A 10 16.86 -26.33 26.66
C VAL A 10 16.60 -24.84 26.42
N THR A 11 17.37 -23.94 27.04
CA THR A 11 17.22 -22.49 26.81
C THR A 11 17.55 -22.07 25.37
N VAL A 12 18.59 -22.65 24.75
CA VAL A 12 18.93 -22.41 23.34
C VAL A 12 17.82 -22.92 22.41
N THR A 13 17.20 -24.08 22.70
CA THR A 13 16.09 -24.59 21.88
C THR A 13 14.84 -23.71 21.97
N ILE A 14 14.52 -23.16 23.15
CA ILE A 14 13.37 -22.27 23.35
C ILE A 14 13.61 -20.90 22.69
N LEU A 15 14.84 -20.38 22.70
CA LEU A 15 15.22 -19.17 21.95
C LEU A 15 15.32 -19.39 20.43
N SER A 16 15.57 -20.63 19.97
CA SER A 16 15.63 -20.99 18.55
C SER A 16 14.27 -21.24 17.91
N GLN A 17 13.22 -21.43 18.71
CA GLN A 17 11.84 -21.25 18.27
C GLN A 17 11.60 -19.75 18.22
N GLY A 18 12.15 -19.10 17.19
CA GLY A 18 11.89 -17.69 16.91
C GLY A 18 10.41 -17.42 17.09
N CYS A 19 10.07 -16.31 17.75
CA CYS A 19 8.69 -15.91 17.96
C CYS A 19 7.91 -16.19 16.68
N ILE A 20 6.90 -17.05 16.75
CA ILE A 20 6.00 -17.25 15.60
C ILE A 20 5.36 -15.90 15.39
N GLU A 21 5.83 -15.17 14.39
CA GLU A 21 5.25 -13.90 14.01
C GLU A 21 3.90 -14.19 13.38
N VAL A 22 2.86 -14.01 14.17
CA VAL A 22 1.49 -14.04 13.66
C VAL A 22 1.24 -12.68 13.02
N CYS A 23 1.21 -12.65 11.69
CA CYS A 23 0.85 -11.45 10.98
C CYS A 23 -0.67 -11.24 11.08
N GLU A 24 -1.11 -10.32 11.94
CA GLU A 24 -2.53 -10.14 12.29
C GLU A 24 -3.39 -9.56 11.15
N CYS A 25 -2.78 -9.17 10.03
CA CYS A 25 -3.42 -8.45 8.94
C CYS A 25 -4.28 -9.35 8.06
N PRO A 26 -5.39 -8.83 7.50
CA PRO A 26 -6.18 -9.60 6.55
C PRO A 26 -5.40 -9.74 5.24
N ASP A 27 -5.82 -10.67 4.39
CA ASP A 27 -5.22 -10.84 3.07
C ASP A 27 -5.43 -9.57 2.23
N LEU A 28 -4.34 -8.87 1.93
CA LEU A 28 -4.36 -7.63 1.14
C LEU A 28 -5.01 -7.86 -0.23
N LEU A 29 -4.84 -9.05 -0.83
CA LEU A 29 -5.36 -9.34 -2.16
C LEU A 29 -6.89 -9.39 -2.22
N ASP A 30 -7.59 -9.38 -1.08
CA ASP A 30 -9.05 -9.20 -1.05
C ASP A 30 -9.46 -7.78 -1.48
N GLN A 31 -8.54 -6.82 -1.45
CA GLN A 31 -8.71 -5.45 -1.94
C GLN A 31 -8.23 -5.26 -3.39
N LEU A 32 -7.63 -6.30 -3.99
CA LEU A 32 -7.14 -6.25 -5.37
C LEU A 32 -8.31 -6.30 -6.37
N LYS A 33 -8.32 -5.35 -7.32
CA LYS A 33 -9.28 -5.33 -8.43
C LYS A 33 -8.75 -5.95 -9.71
N TRP A 34 -7.47 -5.76 -9.99
CA TRP A 34 -6.80 -6.34 -11.15
C TRP A 34 -5.29 -6.36 -10.90
N PRO A 35 -4.55 -7.42 -11.29
CA PRO A 35 -5.02 -8.62 -12.00
C PRO A 35 -5.80 -9.54 -11.06
N LYS A 36 -6.17 -10.75 -11.49
CA LYS A 36 -6.82 -11.69 -10.57
C LYS A 36 -5.85 -12.05 -9.43
N LYS A 37 -6.40 -12.35 -8.25
CA LYS A 37 -5.62 -12.76 -7.06
C LYS A 37 -4.61 -13.88 -7.35
N ASN A 38 -4.98 -14.86 -8.18
CA ASN A 38 -4.11 -15.99 -8.56
C ASN A 38 -3.05 -15.65 -9.64
N GLU A 39 -3.15 -14.48 -10.26
CA GLU A 39 -2.18 -13.95 -11.23
C GLU A 39 -1.19 -12.97 -10.57
N THR A 40 -1.41 -12.64 -9.30
CA THR A 40 -0.53 -11.75 -8.51
C THR A 40 0.51 -12.56 -7.77
N LEU A 41 1.78 -12.26 -8.01
CA LEU A 41 2.87 -12.76 -7.18
C LEU A 41 2.96 -11.92 -5.90
N TYR A 42 2.39 -12.46 -4.83
CA TYR A 42 2.45 -11.91 -3.48
C TYR A 42 3.33 -12.81 -2.62
N THR A 43 4.38 -12.24 -2.03
CA THR A 43 5.25 -12.97 -1.11
C THR A 43 5.16 -12.36 0.28
N GLU A 44 5.12 -13.23 1.29
CA GLU A 44 5.22 -12.87 2.71
C GLU A 44 6.48 -13.57 3.27
N GLU A 45 7.44 -12.77 3.71
CA GLU A 45 8.72 -13.20 4.27
C GLU A 45 8.71 -13.04 5.81
N ALA A 46 9.78 -13.49 6.46
CA ALA A 46 9.97 -13.28 7.89
C ALA A 46 9.91 -11.78 8.23
N GLY A 47 9.38 -11.42 9.40
CA GLY A 47 9.10 -10.02 9.75
C GLY A 47 7.73 -9.53 9.31
N CYS A 48 6.83 -10.41 8.81
CA CYS A 48 5.62 -10.04 8.07
C CYS A 48 5.91 -9.11 6.88
N PHE A 49 7.12 -9.19 6.34
CA PHE A 49 7.54 -8.38 5.21
C PHE A 49 6.83 -8.89 3.96
N ARG A 50 6.15 -7.99 3.25
CA ARG A 50 5.32 -8.36 2.11
C ARG A 50 5.75 -7.62 0.87
N ASN A 51 5.63 -8.28 -0.27
CA ASN A 51 6.07 -7.74 -1.54
C ASN A 51 5.07 -8.11 -2.64
N ILE A 52 4.73 -7.11 -3.46
CA ILE A 52 4.09 -7.28 -4.76
C ILE A 52 4.96 -6.50 -5.75
N THR A 53 5.81 -7.22 -6.47
CA THR A 53 6.62 -6.64 -7.54
C THR A 53 5.86 -6.78 -8.85
N CYS A 54 5.54 -5.64 -9.47
CA CYS A 54 4.79 -5.60 -10.71
C CYS A 54 5.35 -4.60 -11.71
N GLN A 55 5.01 -4.81 -12.99
CA GLN A 55 5.15 -3.77 -13.99
C GLN A 55 3.93 -2.84 -13.90
N THR A 56 4.16 -1.57 -13.59
CA THR A 56 3.09 -0.57 -13.54
C THR A 56 2.56 -0.22 -14.94
N HIS A 57 1.32 0.23 -14.96
CA HIS A 57 0.55 0.68 -16.10
C HIS A 57 -0.03 2.07 -15.80
N GLU A 58 -0.63 2.72 -16.81
CA GLU A 58 -1.22 4.05 -16.67
C GLU A 58 -2.40 4.11 -15.69
N TRP A 59 -2.89 2.94 -15.28
CA TRP A 59 -4.03 2.75 -14.40
C TRP A 59 -3.64 1.93 -13.15
N SER A 60 -2.35 1.83 -12.83
CA SER A 60 -1.98 1.27 -11.53
C SER A 60 -2.17 2.32 -10.45
N TRP A 61 -3.06 2.03 -9.50
CA TRP A 61 -3.50 2.95 -8.47
C TRP A 61 -3.85 2.24 -7.17
N VAL A 62 -3.87 3.03 -6.09
CA VAL A 62 -4.49 2.67 -4.81
C VAL A 62 -5.57 3.69 -4.48
N ARG A 63 -6.82 3.24 -4.35
CA ARG A 63 -7.94 4.10 -3.97
C ARG A 63 -8.16 4.09 -2.48
N PHE A 64 -8.59 5.24 -1.97
CA PHE A 64 -8.92 5.47 -0.59
C PHE A 64 -10.14 6.38 -0.48
N ASN A 65 -10.88 6.25 0.62
CA ASN A 65 -11.94 7.19 0.98
C ASN A 65 -11.37 8.28 1.89
N TYR A 66 -11.78 9.54 1.70
CA TYR A 66 -11.27 10.63 2.53
C TYR A 66 -11.72 10.55 3.99
N ASN A 67 -12.86 9.92 4.29
CA ASN A 67 -13.35 9.72 5.67
C ASN A 67 -12.54 8.66 6.44
N GLU A 68 -11.74 7.86 5.74
CA GLU A 68 -10.84 6.83 6.30
C GLU A 68 -9.36 7.19 6.00
N SER A 69 -9.07 8.49 5.89
CA SER A 69 -7.76 9.03 5.54
C SER A 69 -7.42 10.30 6.33
N GLU A 70 -6.12 10.52 6.55
CA GLU A 70 -5.54 11.76 7.09
C GLU A 70 -5.29 12.83 6.00
N VAL A 71 -5.55 12.48 4.74
CA VAL A 71 -5.54 13.40 3.60
C VAL A 71 -6.88 14.15 3.56
N PRO A 72 -6.86 15.50 3.59
CA PRO A 72 -8.10 16.27 3.53
C PRO A 72 -8.79 16.12 2.17
N ARG A 73 -10.11 15.97 2.19
CA ARG A 73 -10.95 16.01 0.98
C ARG A 73 -10.92 17.42 0.37
N PRO A 74 -10.60 17.59 -0.92
CA PRO A 74 -10.76 18.88 -1.58
C PRO A 74 -12.25 19.26 -1.70
N ALA A 75 -12.55 20.56 -1.84
CA ALA A 75 -13.94 21.02 -1.94
C ALA A 75 -14.62 20.52 -3.23
N ASP A 76 -15.91 20.19 -3.14
CA ASP A 76 -16.78 19.81 -4.26
C ASP A 76 -16.32 18.56 -5.06
N THR A 77 -15.53 17.68 -4.44
CA THR A 77 -15.03 16.44 -5.07
C THR A 77 -15.87 15.22 -4.72
N ASP A 78 -15.60 14.09 -5.36
CA ASP A 78 -16.05 12.76 -4.90
C ASP A 78 -15.51 12.42 -3.49
N GLU A 79 -16.02 11.35 -2.89
CA GLU A 79 -15.68 10.86 -1.55
C GLU A 79 -14.36 10.06 -1.51
N TRP A 80 -13.77 9.80 -2.67
CA TRP A 80 -12.55 9.01 -2.83
C TRP A 80 -11.49 9.72 -3.69
N GLY A 81 -10.25 9.30 -3.49
CA GLY A 81 -9.09 9.65 -4.32
C GLY A 81 -8.33 8.39 -4.75
N ALA A 82 -7.43 8.54 -5.72
CA ALA A 82 -6.57 7.46 -6.20
C ALA A 82 -5.10 7.90 -6.22
N ALA A 83 -4.28 7.28 -5.38
CA ALA A 83 -2.83 7.44 -5.44
C ALA A 83 -2.30 6.68 -6.67
N GLU A 84 -1.62 7.39 -7.57
CA GLU A 84 -1.21 6.87 -8.88
C GLU A 84 0.27 6.43 -8.88
N THR A 85 0.62 5.44 -9.71
CA THR A 85 2.03 5.06 -9.94
C THR A 85 2.70 5.83 -11.08
N ILE A 86 2.01 6.78 -11.71
CA ILE A 86 2.54 7.59 -12.81
C ILE A 86 2.34 9.08 -12.55
N ASP A 87 3.25 9.90 -13.08
CA ASP A 87 3.05 11.34 -13.13
C ASP A 87 2.21 11.68 -14.37
N THR A 88 0.90 11.81 -14.16
CA THR A 88 -0.08 12.16 -15.18
C THR A 88 0.09 13.56 -15.77
N THR A 89 1.02 14.38 -15.25
CA THR A 89 1.38 15.68 -15.84
C THR A 89 2.50 15.60 -16.88
N LYS A 90 3.14 14.43 -17.04
CA LYS A 90 4.15 14.17 -18.06
C LYS A 90 3.52 13.52 -19.30
N PRO A 91 4.08 13.75 -20.51
CA PRO A 91 3.55 13.16 -21.74
C PRO A 91 3.51 11.62 -21.69
N ALA A 92 2.57 11.07 -22.45
CA ALA A 92 2.17 9.66 -22.53
C ALA A 92 3.22 8.73 -23.17
N GLU A 93 4.50 8.92 -22.85
CA GLU A 93 5.41 7.77 -22.96
C GLU A 93 5.06 6.77 -21.86
N PRO A 94 5.18 5.46 -22.11
CA PRO A 94 4.85 4.47 -21.10
C PRO A 94 5.77 4.68 -19.89
N GLN A 95 5.24 5.27 -18.81
CA GLN A 95 5.89 5.32 -17.50
C GLN A 95 5.80 3.94 -16.81
N LYS A 96 6.05 2.89 -17.59
CA LYS A 96 6.06 1.51 -17.11
C LYS A 96 7.35 1.33 -16.33
N SER A 97 7.21 1.12 -15.02
CA SER A 97 8.33 0.78 -14.16
C SER A 97 8.03 -0.55 -13.49
N ILE A 98 9.07 -1.33 -13.24
CA ILE A 98 8.95 -2.44 -12.30
C ILE A 98 9.08 -1.84 -10.91
N VAL A 99 8.05 -1.96 -10.08
CA VAL A 99 8.04 -1.43 -8.71
C VAL A 99 7.57 -2.49 -7.74
N ASN A 100 8.04 -2.40 -6.49
CA ASN A 100 7.40 -3.05 -5.36
C ASN A 100 6.31 -2.12 -4.82
N LEU A 101 5.04 -2.52 -4.91
CA LEU A 101 3.91 -1.67 -4.50
C LEU A 101 3.94 -1.34 -3.00
N PHE A 102 4.44 -2.26 -2.17
CA PHE A 102 4.58 -2.02 -0.73
C PHE A 102 5.55 -0.87 -0.46
N GLU A 103 6.71 -0.89 -1.11
CA GLU A 103 7.72 0.16 -0.95
C GLU A 103 7.28 1.48 -1.59
N PHE A 104 6.66 1.40 -2.76
CA PHE A 104 6.25 2.55 -3.58
C PHE A 104 5.18 3.38 -2.87
N PHE A 105 4.10 2.74 -2.41
CA PHE A 105 3.01 3.41 -1.69
C PHE A 105 3.21 3.45 -0.17
N GLY A 106 4.26 2.82 0.35
CA GLY A 106 4.46 2.68 1.79
C GLY A 106 3.28 1.96 2.43
N MET A 107 2.91 0.80 1.88
CA MET A 107 1.80 0.01 2.40
C MET A 107 2.16 -0.55 3.77
N ILE A 108 1.33 -0.23 4.76
CA ILE A 108 1.47 -0.72 6.13
C ILE A 108 0.17 -1.35 6.58
N CYS A 109 0.26 -2.24 7.56
CA CYS A 109 -0.89 -2.77 8.25
C CYS A 109 -0.85 -2.33 9.71
N GLU A 110 -1.96 -1.78 10.18
CA GLU A 110 -2.14 -1.32 11.55
C GLU A 110 -3.58 -1.59 11.96
N ASN A 111 -3.79 -2.11 13.18
CA ASN A 111 -5.13 -2.42 13.69
C ASN A 111 -5.97 -3.29 12.75
N ASN A 112 -5.35 -4.30 12.12
CA ASN A 112 -5.99 -5.23 11.18
C ASN A 112 -6.53 -4.55 9.90
N GLU A 113 -5.98 -3.39 9.53
CA GLU A 113 -6.37 -2.65 8.32
C GLU A 113 -5.14 -2.21 7.54
N TRP A 114 -5.29 -2.13 6.21
CA TRP A 114 -4.23 -1.74 5.29
C TRP A 114 -4.29 -0.25 4.97
N TYR A 115 -3.13 0.41 4.97
CA TYR A 115 -2.97 1.83 4.69
C TYR A 115 -1.82 2.07 3.72
N ILE A 116 -1.90 3.13 2.92
CA ILE A 116 -0.73 3.74 2.24
C ILE A 116 -0.24 4.94 3.04
N THR A 117 1.06 5.21 2.93
CA THR A 117 1.73 6.33 3.64
C THR A 117 2.62 7.18 2.74
N LYS A 118 2.81 6.76 1.48
CA LYS A 118 3.58 7.49 0.48
C LYS A 118 2.71 7.77 -0.74
N TYR A 119 2.90 8.95 -1.31
CA TYR A 119 2.21 9.40 -2.52
C TYR A 119 3.26 9.96 -3.49
N PRO A 120 4.12 9.11 -4.11
CA PRO A 120 5.25 9.57 -4.90
C PRO A 120 4.88 10.56 -6.02
N TYR A 121 3.70 10.36 -6.62
CA TYR A 121 3.14 11.25 -7.64
C TYR A 121 1.89 12.01 -7.18
N GLY A 122 1.58 11.96 -5.89
CA GLY A 122 0.33 12.49 -5.35
C GLY A 122 -0.87 11.57 -5.59
N PHE A 123 -2.05 12.16 -5.75
CA PHE A 123 -3.28 11.42 -6.04
C PHE A 123 -4.20 12.18 -7.01
N SER A 124 -5.01 11.43 -7.75
CA SER A 124 -6.08 11.94 -8.59
C SER A 124 -7.42 11.96 -7.85
N TYR A 125 -8.28 12.92 -8.19
CA TYR A 125 -9.63 13.01 -7.64
C TYR A 125 -10.60 13.58 -8.67
N ALA A 126 -11.86 13.16 -8.59
CA ALA A 126 -12.92 13.66 -9.45
C ALA A 126 -13.62 14.86 -8.81
N GLN A 127 -13.83 15.93 -9.58
CA GLN A 127 -14.72 17.03 -9.23
C GLN A 127 -15.90 17.05 -10.20
N PHE A 128 -17.08 17.38 -9.68
CA PHE A 128 -18.29 17.48 -10.47
C PHE A 128 -18.70 18.94 -10.60
N ASN A 129 -18.97 19.38 -11.82
CA ASN A 129 -19.62 20.66 -12.08
C ASN A 129 -20.80 20.46 -13.07
N GLU A 130 -21.52 21.53 -13.37
CA GLU A 130 -22.68 21.49 -14.29
C GLU A 130 -22.34 20.95 -15.69
N THR A 131 -21.07 20.98 -16.08
CA THR A 131 -20.57 20.57 -17.41
C THR A 131 -19.98 19.15 -17.46
N GLY A 132 -19.82 18.45 -16.33
CA GLY A 132 -19.39 17.06 -16.28
C GLY A 132 -18.42 16.73 -15.14
N THR A 133 -17.76 15.57 -15.27
CA THR A 133 -16.74 15.09 -14.34
C THR A 133 -15.34 15.41 -14.86
N TYR A 134 -14.54 16.04 -14.01
CA TYR A 134 -13.16 16.41 -14.31
C TYR A 134 -12.23 15.73 -13.33
N ILE A 135 -11.14 15.15 -13.83
CA ILE A 135 -10.09 14.55 -12.99
C ILE A 135 -9.01 15.60 -12.74
N PHE A 136 -8.76 15.84 -11.46
CA PHE A 136 -7.71 16.72 -10.96
C PHE A 136 -6.62 15.92 -10.29
N LEU A 137 -5.47 16.55 -10.10
CA LEU A 137 -4.29 15.94 -9.53
C LEU A 137 -3.78 16.80 -8.39
N MET A 138 -3.69 16.21 -7.20
CA MET A 138 -3.02 16.80 -6.07
C MET A 138 -1.60 16.24 -6.00
N LYS A 139 -0.60 17.07 -6.34
CA LYS A 139 0.81 16.68 -6.24
C LYS A 139 1.26 16.64 -4.78
N ASN A 140 2.14 15.71 -4.46
CA ASN A 140 2.86 15.70 -3.17
C ASN A 140 3.98 16.75 -3.17
N ASN A 141 3.60 18.03 -3.21
CA ASN A 141 4.56 19.13 -3.22
C ASN A 141 5.23 19.22 -1.85
N ASN A 142 6.57 19.27 -1.82
CA ASN A 142 7.37 19.44 -0.60
C ASN A 142 7.10 18.42 0.52
N GLY A 143 6.54 17.24 0.19
CA GLY A 143 6.26 16.18 1.16
C GLY A 143 5.03 16.42 2.04
N GLU A 144 4.09 17.30 1.66
CA GLU A 144 2.85 17.56 2.41
C GLU A 144 1.99 16.32 2.67
N LEU A 145 2.12 15.28 1.83
CA LEU A 145 1.42 14.01 1.98
C LEU A 145 2.27 12.93 2.68
N ASP A 146 3.54 13.19 2.95
CA ASP A 146 4.45 12.18 3.47
C ASP A 146 4.04 11.73 4.88
N GLY A 147 3.84 10.42 5.03
CA GLY A 147 3.41 9.82 6.29
C GLY A 147 1.91 9.89 6.56
N LYS A 148 1.13 10.64 5.76
CA LYS A 148 -0.33 10.66 5.89
C LYS A 148 -0.93 9.30 5.54
N LYS A 149 -1.67 8.71 6.47
CA LYS A 149 -2.31 7.42 6.27
C LYS A 149 -3.59 7.57 5.45
N SER A 150 -3.74 6.73 4.43
CA SER A 150 -5.02 6.52 3.77
C SER A 150 -5.35 5.05 3.75
N LYS A 151 -6.50 4.65 4.29
CA LYS A 151 -6.93 3.26 4.28
C LYS A 151 -7.13 2.79 2.84
N ILE A 152 -6.56 1.63 2.52
CA ILE A 152 -6.72 1.01 1.20
C ILE A 152 -8.15 0.51 1.10
N TRP A 153 -8.91 1.11 0.18
CA TRP A 153 -10.23 0.62 -0.17
C TRP A 153 -10.13 -0.46 -1.25
N GLN A 154 -9.32 -0.21 -2.26
CA GLN A 154 -9.06 -1.11 -3.37
C GLN A 154 -7.82 -0.66 -4.14
N PHE A 155 -7.19 -1.57 -4.88
CA PHE A 155 -6.05 -1.23 -5.74
C PHE A 155 -6.02 -2.08 -7.01
N ALA A 156 -5.31 -1.59 -8.03
CA ALA A 156 -5.07 -2.30 -9.27
C ALA A 156 -3.67 -1.96 -9.79
N TRP A 157 -3.07 -2.84 -10.58
CA TRP A 157 -1.78 -2.55 -11.21
C TRP A 157 -1.57 -3.22 -12.54
#